data_AF-R0I8S7-F1
#
_entry.id   AF-R0I8S7-F1
#
_cell.length_a   1.000
_cell.length_b   1.000
_cell.length_c   1.000
_cell.angle_alpha   90.00
_cell.angle_beta   90.00
_cell.angle_gamma   90.00
#
_symmetry.space_group_name_H-M   'P 1'
#
loop_
_entity.id
_entity.type
_entity.pdbx_description
1 polymer ?
#
loop_
_entity_poly.entity_id
_entity_poly.type
_entity_poly.pdbx_seq_one_letter_code
_entity_poly.pdbx_strand_id
1 'polypeptide(L)'
;MEGTNYDEWACGMKTEMTSCKKVGFLDGTIVQATRALLVDVAKAIWDFLKKIFDVMNSSRIQQIKYELACCIQRGIAIEAYFGKLNQILDGLTLYRLIRKYQCWLCTCDHATAQETDHEEDKVHQLLCGLDDQF
;
A
#
# COMPACT_ATOMS: atom_id res chain seq x y z
N MET A 1 4.54 12.14 -7.13
CA MET A 1 4.69 12.41 -5.68
C MET A 1 4.75 13.92 -5.56
N GLU A 2 3.61 14.55 -5.28
CA GLU A 2 3.53 16.01 -5.13
C GLU A 2 4.08 16.43 -3.76
N GLY A 3 4.81 17.54 -3.71
CA GLY A 3 5.62 17.98 -2.57
C GLY A 3 4.85 18.39 -1.31
N THR A 4 3.53 18.24 -1.27
CA THR A 4 2.68 18.59 -0.12
C THR A 4 2.73 17.54 1.02
N ASN A 5 3.23 16.33 0.74
CA ASN A 5 3.24 15.22 1.70
C ASN A 5 4.33 15.35 2.78
N TYR A 6 5.45 16.03 2.48
CA TYR A 6 6.59 16.08 3.39
C TYR A 6 6.28 16.85 4.69
N ASP A 7 5.57 17.98 4.59
CA ASP A 7 5.25 18.80 5.76
C ASP A 7 4.27 18.11 6.72
N GLU A 8 3.28 17.38 6.18
CA GLU A 8 2.38 16.54 6.99
C GLU A 8 3.15 15.41 7.67
N TRP A 9 4.08 14.77 6.97
CA TRP A 9 4.95 13.73 7.53
C TRP A 9 5.84 14.26 8.65
N ALA A 10 6.47 15.41 8.43
CA ALA A 10 7.34 16.06 9.41
C ALA A 10 6.54 16.46 10.67
N CYS A 11 5.34 17.03 10.49
CA CYS A 11 4.45 17.41 11.58
C CYS A 11 3.97 16.20 12.38
N GLY A 12 3.55 15.13 11.70
CA GLY A 12 3.11 13.88 12.33
C GLY A 12 4.25 13.19 13.11
N MET A 13 5.43 13.07 12.51
CA MET A 13 6.61 12.48 13.15
C MET A 13 7.00 13.27 14.42
N LYS A 14 7.01 14.60 14.33
CA LYS A 14 7.32 15.47 15.47
C LYS A 14 6.30 15.31 16.60
N THR A 15 5.02 15.17 16.26
CA THR A 15 3.94 14.95 17.25
C THR A 15 4.10 13.62 17.98
N GLU A 16 4.37 12.54 17.24
CA GLU A 16 4.57 11.20 17.82
C GLU A 16 5.82 11.16 18.72
N MET A 17 6.94 11.72 18.26
CA MET A 17 8.17 11.77 19.06
C MET A 17 8.03 12.67 20.29
N THR A 18 7.19 13.71 20.23
CA THR A 18 6.85 14.54 21.40
C THR A 18 6.02 13.75 22.42
N SER A 19 5.01 13.01 21.96
CA SER A 19 4.16 12.14 22.80
C SER A 19 5.00 11.11 23.58
N CYS A 20 6.04 10.57 22.93
CA CYS A 20 6.96 9.62 23.54
C CYS A 20 8.16 10.27 24.28
N LYS A 21 8.17 11.59 24.48
CA LYS A 21 9.26 12.37 25.14
C LYS A 21 10.64 12.18 24.51
N LYS A 22 10.69 11.99 23.19
CA LYS A 22 11.90 11.69 22.40
C LYS A 22 12.22 12.75 21.34
N VAL A 23 11.51 13.88 21.30
CA VAL A 23 11.76 14.97 20.32
C VAL A 23 13.18 15.56 20.42
N GLY A 24 13.80 15.45 21.60
CA GLY A 24 15.19 15.83 21.87
C GLY A 24 16.24 15.21 20.94
N PHE A 25 15.90 14.12 20.24
CA PHE A 25 16.73 13.49 19.22
C PHE A 25 16.64 14.18 17.85
N LEU A 26 15.51 14.80 17.53
CA LEU A 26 15.32 15.51 16.27
C LEU A 26 15.88 16.92 16.31
N ASP A 27 15.80 17.59 17.46
CA ASP A 27 16.25 18.97 17.65
C ASP A 27 17.68 19.10 18.20
N GLY A 28 18.32 17.97 18.52
CA GLY A 28 19.71 17.90 19.01
C GLY A 28 19.89 18.22 20.49
N THR A 29 18.80 18.34 21.27
CA THR A 29 18.87 18.66 22.70
C THR A 29 19.40 17.48 23.53
N ILE A 30 19.32 16.25 23.02
CA ILE A 30 19.92 15.05 23.65
C ILE A 30 21.35 14.86 23.12
N VAL A 31 22.32 15.34 23.91
CA VAL A 31 23.75 15.34 23.57
C VAL A 31 24.41 13.97 23.78
N GLN A 32 23.83 13.11 24.64
CA GLN A 32 24.32 11.76 24.88
C GLN A 32 23.17 10.77 25.10
N ALA A 33 23.02 9.83 24.17
CA ALA A 33 21.98 8.82 24.19
C ALA A 33 22.53 7.44 24.58
N THR A 34 21.81 6.73 25.44
CA THR A 34 22.14 5.33 25.73
C THR A 34 21.68 4.42 24.58
N ARG A 35 22.29 3.25 24.44
CA ARG A 35 21.89 2.25 23.43
C ARG A 35 20.40 1.89 23.52
N ALA A 36 19.87 1.77 24.74
CA ALA A 36 18.46 1.50 24.96
C ALA A 36 17.56 2.62 24.41
N LEU A 37 17.89 3.87 24.70
CA LEU A 37 17.18 5.04 24.16
C LEU A 37 17.20 5.09 22.62
N LEU A 38 18.33 4.77 21.99
CA LEU A 38 18.44 4.71 20.53
C LEU A 38 17.53 3.62 19.92
N VAL A 39 17.50 2.43 20.52
CA VAL A 39 16.60 1.34 20.09
C VAL A 39 15.14 1.75 20.24
N ASP A 40 14.79 2.39 21.35
CA ASP A 40 13.43 2.84 21.63
C ASP A 40 12.98 3.97 20.69
N VAL A 41 13.89 4.85 20.26
CA VAL A 41 13.62 5.89 19.27
C VAL A 41 13.46 5.29 17.87
N ALA A 42 14.38 4.41 17.48
CA ALA A 42 14.31 3.72 16.20
C ALA A 42 13.01 2.91 16.06
N LYS A 43 12.58 2.25 17.14
CA LYS A 43 11.29 1.54 17.17
C LYS A 43 10.11 2.50 17.02
N ALA A 44 10.09 3.62 17.74
CA ALA A 44 9.00 4.59 17.64
C ALA A 44 8.90 5.19 16.22
N ILE A 45 10.03 5.49 15.59
CA ILE A 45 10.09 5.95 14.19
C ILE A 45 9.56 4.86 13.26
N TRP A 46 9.99 3.63 13.44
CA TRP A 46 9.55 2.49 12.63
C TRP A 46 8.04 2.24 12.76
N ASP A 47 7.51 2.27 13.98
CA ASP A 47 6.08 2.05 14.25
C ASP A 47 5.23 3.18 13.64
N PHE A 48 5.69 4.43 13.71
CA PHE A 48 5.05 5.57 13.05
C PHE A 48 5.05 5.40 11.52
N LEU A 49 6.21 5.10 10.94
CA LEU A 49 6.34 4.87 9.49
C LEU A 49 5.44 3.74 9.02
N LYS A 50 5.40 2.62 9.76
CA LYS A 50 4.53 1.49 9.46
C LYS A 50 3.06 1.91 9.47
N LYS A 51 2.62 2.63 10.50
CA LYS A 51 1.23 3.10 10.64
C LYS A 51 0.81 3.99 9.47
N ILE A 52 1.63 4.99 9.11
CA ILE A 52 1.27 5.89 7.99
C ILE A 52 1.33 5.17 6.66
N PHE A 53 2.29 4.25 6.47
CA PHE A 53 2.41 3.48 5.24
C PHE A 53 1.21 2.53 5.07
N ASP A 54 0.74 1.89 6.14
CA ASP A 54 -0.45 1.05 6.13
C ASP A 54 -1.73 1.85 5.77
N VAL A 55 -1.90 3.05 6.33
CA VAL A 55 -3.03 3.94 6.01
C VAL A 55 -2.99 4.42 4.57
N MET A 56 -1.84 4.92 4.10
CA MET A 56 -1.68 5.37 2.72
C MET A 56 -1.86 4.23 1.73
N ASN A 57 -1.28 3.06 1.99
CA ASN A 57 -1.48 1.87 1.16
C ASN A 57 -2.95 1.50 1.09
N SER A 58 -3.67 1.55 2.21
CA SER A 58 -5.12 1.29 2.24
C SER A 58 -5.89 2.27 1.35
N SER A 59 -5.60 3.57 1.45
CA SER A 59 -6.23 4.60 0.60
C SER A 59 -5.94 4.39 -0.89
N ARG A 60 -4.69 4.08 -1.24
CA ARG A 60 -4.27 3.84 -2.62
C ARG A 60 -4.88 2.55 -3.18
N ILE A 61 -4.96 1.49 -2.38
CA ILE A 61 -5.65 0.25 -2.76
C ILE A 61 -7.13 0.52 -3.06
N GLN A 62 -7.81 1.31 -2.23
CA GLN A 62 -9.21 1.66 -2.48
C GLN A 62 -9.38 2.49 -3.75
N GLN A 63 -8.48 3.43 -4.02
CA GLN A 63 -8.49 4.20 -5.26
C GLN A 63 -8.32 3.29 -6.49
N ILE A 64 -7.35 2.38 -6.48
CA ILE A 64 -7.13 1.44 -7.59
C ILE A 64 -8.34 0.51 -7.76
N LYS A 65 -8.96 0.05 -6.67
CA LYS A 65 -10.21 -0.73 -6.73
C LYS A 65 -11.36 0.05 -7.33
N TYR A 66 -11.46 1.35 -7.04
CA TYR A 66 -12.47 2.22 -7.64
C TYR A 66 -12.22 2.41 -9.15
N GLU A 67 -10.97 2.69 -9.55
CA GLU A 67 -10.57 2.77 -10.96
C GLU A 67 -10.90 1.49 -11.72
N LEU A 68 -10.66 0.34 -11.09
CA LEU A 68 -10.98 -0.99 -11.61
C LEU A 68 -12.48 -1.22 -11.79
N ALA A 69 -13.29 -0.86 -10.79
CA ALA A 69 -14.76 -0.96 -10.87
C ALA A 69 -15.36 -0.06 -11.96
N CYS A 70 -14.69 1.04 -12.29
CA CYS A 70 -15.11 1.96 -13.36
C CYS A 70 -14.52 1.61 -14.73
N CYS A 71 -13.65 0.60 -14.81
CA CYS A 71 -12.98 0.21 -16.05
C CYS A 71 -13.92 -0.62 -16.92
N ILE A 72 -14.46 0.01 -17.96
CA ILE A 72 -15.36 -0.62 -18.93
C ILE A 72 -15.00 -0.16 -20.35
N GLN A 73 -15.24 -1.01 -21.35
CA GLN A 73 -14.79 -0.84 -22.74
C GLN A 73 -15.35 0.43 -23.40
N ARG A 74 -16.66 0.69 -23.30
CA ARG A 74 -17.30 1.93 -23.79
C ARG A 74 -16.98 2.25 -25.26
N GLY A 75 -16.97 1.24 -26.11
CA GLY A 75 -16.74 1.36 -27.55
C GLY A 75 -15.29 1.58 -27.96
N ILE A 76 -14.32 1.51 -27.03
CA ILE A 76 -12.90 1.47 -27.39
C ILE A 76 -12.51 0.08 -27.89
N ALA A 77 -11.39 -0.02 -28.63
CA ALA A 77 -10.87 -1.31 -29.07
C ALA A 77 -10.58 -2.24 -27.87
N ILE A 78 -10.90 -3.53 -28.00
CA ILE A 78 -10.69 -4.54 -26.94
C ILE A 78 -9.24 -4.54 -26.45
N GLU A 79 -8.26 -4.43 -27.36
CA GLU A 79 -6.83 -4.37 -27.00
C GLU A 79 -6.50 -3.16 -26.11
N ALA A 80 -7.11 -1.99 -26.41
CA ALA A 80 -6.91 -0.78 -25.64
C ALA A 80 -7.59 -0.86 -24.26
N TYR A 81 -8.77 -1.50 -24.19
CA TYR A 81 -9.44 -1.80 -22.92
C TYR A 81 -8.62 -2.77 -22.07
N PHE A 82 -8.20 -3.89 -22.64
CA PHE A 82 -7.38 -4.90 -21.99
C PHE A 82 -6.05 -4.31 -21.49
N GLY A 83 -5.41 -3.44 -22.26
CA GLY A 83 -4.22 -2.72 -21.83
C GLY A 83 -4.45 -1.87 -20.58
N LYS A 84 -5.55 -1.11 -20.54
CA LYS A 84 -5.93 -0.30 -19.36
C LYS A 84 -6.24 -1.17 -18.14
N LEU A 85 -6.98 -2.26 -18.35
CA LEU A 85 -7.32 -3.21 -17.28
C LEU A 85 -6.06 -3.82 -16.66
N ASN A 86 -5.10 -4.25 -17.47
CA ASN A 86 -3.83 -4.80 -16.97
C ASN A 86 -3.00 -3.77 -16.21
N GLN A 87 -2.93 -2.52 -16.67
CA GLN A 87 -2.22 -1.46 -15.93
C GLN A 87 -2.80 -1.23 -14.52
N ILE A 88 -4.13 -1.27 -14.38
CA ILE A 88 -4.80 -1.14 -13.09
C ILE A 88 -4.51 -2.38 -12.21
N LEU A 89 -4.56 -3.59 -12.80
CA LEU A 89 -4.27 -4.85 -12.11
C LEU A 89 -2.82 -4.97 -11.66
N ASP A 90 -1.85 -4.51 -12.47
CA ASP A 90 -0.42 -4.43 -12.12
C ASP A 90 -0.19 -3.52 -10.92
N GLY A 91 -0.95 -2.41 -10.85
CA GLY A 91 -0.98 -1.52 -9.69
C GLY A 91 -1.38 -2.22 -8.39
N LEU A 92 -2.30 -3.20 -8.43
CA LEU A 92 -2.68 -4.00 -7.27
C LEU A 92 -1.64 -5.07 -6.92
N THR A 93 -0.90 -5.62 -7.90
CA THR A 93 0.08 -6.70 -7.70
C THR A 93 1.21 -6.30 -6.75
N LEU A 94 1.63 -5.04 -6.77
CA LEU A 94 2.64 -4.51 -5.84
C LEU A 94 2.21 -4.62 -4.37
N TYR A 95 0.92 -4.38 -4.08
CA TYR A 95 0.37 -4.50 -2.72
C TYR A 95 0.12 -5.96 -2.31
N ARG A 96 -0.01 -6.88 -3.28
CA ARG A 96 -0.18 -8.32 -3.04
C ARG A 96 1.10 -8.98 -2.57
N LEU A 97 2.27 -8.56 -3.09
CA LEU A 97 3.57 -9.08 -2.66
C LEU A 97 3.75 -8.97 -1.15
N ILE A 98 3.33 -7.86 -0.55
CA ILE A 98 3.40 -7.62 0.91
C ILE A 98 2.63 -8.70 1.70
N ARG A 99 1.45 -9.14 1.23
CA ARG A 99 0.67 -10.20 1.89
C ARG A 99 1.28 -11.59 1.73
N LYS A 100 1.90 -11.87 0.58
CA LYS A 100 2.60 -13.15 0.32
C LYS A 100 3.81 -13.31 1.24
N TYR A 101 4.57 -12.24 1.47
CA TYR A 101 5.68 -12.24 2.45
C TYR A 101 5.21 -12.53 3.88
N GLN A 102 3.97 -12.19 4.22
CA GLN A 102 3.39 -12.42 5.54
C GLN A 102 3.03 -13.89 5.80
N CYS A 103 2.74 -14.68 4.75
CA CYS A 103 2.55 -16.14 4.85
C CYS A 103 3.83 -16.94 4.54
N TRP A 104 4.98 -16.32 4.25
CA TRP A 104 6.21 -17.10 4.07
C TRP A 104 6.55 -17.93 5.33
N LEU A 105 6.18 -17.47 6.52
CA LEU A 105 6.33 -18.27 7.74
C LEU A 105 5.27 -19.38 7.92
N CYS A 106 4.33 -19.53 7.00
CA CYS A 106 3.26 -20.52 7.03
C CYS A 106 3.56 -21.69 6.08
N THR A 107 3.23 -22.92 6.49
CA THR A 107 3.28 -24.14 5.64
C THR A 107 1.94 -24.46 4.98
N CYS A 108 1.02 -23.50 4.88
CA CYS A 108 -0.32 -23.76 4.36
C CYS A 108 -0.47 -23.44 2.86
N ASP A 109 -1.28 -24.23 2.17
CA ASP A 109 -1.60 -24.10 0.73
C ASP A 109 -2.48 -22.88 0.37
N HIS A 110 -2.75 -22.00 1.34
CA HIS A 110 -3.58 -20.81 1.14
C HIS A 110 -3.00 -19.86 0.09
N ALA A 111 -1.68 -19.80 -0.07
CA ALA A 111 -1.06 -18.96 -1.08
C ALA A 111 -1.44 -19.37 -2.50
N THR A 112 -1.53 -20.68 -2.76
CA THR A 112 -1.91 -21.22 -4.07
C THR A 112 -3.40 -21.02 -4.34
N ALA A 113 -4.26 -21.33 -3.37
CA ALA A 113 -5.70 -21.10 -3.49
C ALA A 113 -6.05 -19.62 -3.70
N GLN A 114 -5.37 -18.72 -2.99
CA GLN A 114 -5.54 -17.28 -3.16
C GLN A 114 -5.11 -16.76 -4.54
N GLU A 115 -4.09 -17.38 -5.15
CA GLU A 115 -3.66 -17.03 -6.51
C GLU A 115 -4.73 -17.48 -7.53
N THR A 116 -5.32 -18.67 -7.35
CA THR A 116 -6.40 -19.18 -8.20
C THR A 116 -7.65 -18.29 -8.14
N ASP A 117 -8.17 -18.01 -6.93
CA ASP A 117 -9.33 -17.13 -6.74
C ASP A 117 -9.09 -15.75 -7.38
N HIS A 118 -7.84 -15.29 -7.37
CA HIS A 118 -7.47 -14.02 -7.97
C HIS A 118 -7.48 -14.05 -9.50
N GLU A 119 -6.99 -15.11 -10.14
CA GLU A 119 -7.09 -15.26 -11.59
C GLU A 119 -8.55 -15.32 -12.03
N GLU A 120 -9.41 -15.99 -11.24
CA GLU A 120 -10.86 -16.01 -11.47
C GLU A 120 -11.47 -14.61 -11.38
N ASP A 121 -11.11 -13.82 -10.36
CA ASP A 121 -11.53 -12.42 -10.22
C ASP A 121 -11.11 -11.56 -11.42
N LYS A 122 -9.89 -11.74 -11.96
CA LYS A 122 -9.44 -10.99 -13.15
C LYS A 122 -10.30 -11.30 -14.37
N VAL A 123 -10.62 -12.58 -14.57
CA VAL A 123 -11.46 -13.03 -15.68
C VAL A 123 -12.87 -12.46 -15.51
N HIS A 124 -13.44 -12.54 -14.30
CA HIS A 124 -14.74 -11.96 -14.01
C HIS A 124 -14.77 -10.45 -14.31
N GLN A 125 -13.73 -9.73 -13.89
CA GLN A 125 -13.63 -8.28 -14.09
C GLN A 125 -13.46 -7.89 -15.55
N LEU A 126 -12.71 -8.69 -16.32
CA LEU A 126 -12.61 -8.54 -17.76
C LEU A 126 -14.00 -8.67 -18.41
N LEU A 127 -14.71 -9.76 -18.13
CA LEU A 127 -16.00 -10.10 -18.72
C LEU A 127 -17.09 -9.08 -18.37
N CYS A 128 -17.15 -8.61 -17.12
CA CYS A 128 -18.13 -7.60 -16.70
C CYS A 128 -17.93 -6.22 -17.35
N GLY A 129 -16.74 -5.93 -17.86
CA GLY A 129 -16.42 -4.63 -18.44
C GLY A 129 -16.43 -4.59 -19.98
N LEU A 130 -16.67 -5.73 -20.65
CA LEU A 130 -16.87 -5.75 -22.10
C LEU A 130 -18.22 -5.14 -22.48
N ASP A 131 -18.29 -4.55 -23.67
CA ASP A 131 -19.57 -4.06 -24.21
C ASP A 131 -20.46 -5.24 -24.64
N ASP A 132 -21.79 -5.10 -24.54
CA ASP A 132 -22.81 -6.13 -24.85
C ASP A 132 -22.74 -6.74 -26.27
N GLN A 133 -21.90 -6.17 -27.15
CA GLN A 133 -21.73 -6.61 -28.53
C GLN A 133 -20.70 -7.74 -28.68
N PHE A 134 -20.05 -8.15 -27.60
CA PHE A 134 -19.00 -9.17 -27.56
C PHE A 134 -19.32 -10.32 -26.61
#